data_AF-A0A5R8QK98-F1
#
_entry.id   AF-A0A5R8QK98-F1
#
_cell.length_a   1.000
_cell.length_b   1.000
_cell.length_c   1.000
_cell.angle_alpha   90.00
_cell.angle_beta   90.00
_cell.angle_gamma   90.00
#
_symmetry.space_group_name_H-M   'P 1'
#
loop_
_entity.id
_entity.type
_entity.pdbx_description
1 polymer ?
#
loop_
_entity_poly.entity_id
_entity_poly.type
_entity_poly.pdbx_seq_one_letter_code
_entity_poly.pdbx_strand_id
1 'polypeptide(L)'
;MKQGFSQKDAAKSAGISPETLRRYQKQNTKSRREGGRWVIVDDRPVTVLMATRGKLRDVTVSRDAASDIGRHWVAINKFLDSNDPSHLAPFVGLGLRDTRGKLWPFEARPNVLRKLDSAGEFSFVDIYRQTAQQ
;
A
#
# COMPACT_ATOMS: atom_id res chain seq x y z
N MET A 1 -0.23 -21.38 -16.04
CA MET A 1 -0.62 -22.25 -14.91
C MET A 1 -1.69 -21.57 -14.07
N LYS A 2 -2.78 -22.26 -13.73
CA LYS A 2 -3.89 -21.73 -12.92
C LYS A 2 -3.70 -22.15 -11.45
N GLN A 3 -2.93 -21.41 -10.66
CA GLN A 3 -2.86 -21.64 -9.20
C GLN A 3 -4.11 -21.05 -8.53
N GLY A 4 -5.01 -21.91 -8.10
CA GLY A 4 -6.18 -21.57 -7.29
C GLY A 4 -6.88 -22.85 -6.86
N PHE A 5 -7.13 -23.01 -5.56
CA PHE A 5 -7.84 -24.17 -5.02
C PHE A 5 -9.34 -24.01 -5.21
N SER A 6 -10.05 -25.12 -5.49
CA SER A 6 -11.50 -25.09 -5.48
C SER A 6 -12.01 -24.88 -4.06
N GLN A 7 -13.18 -24.26 -3.92
CA GLN A 7 -13.80 -24.02 -2.61
C GLN A 7 -14.09 -25.35 -1.86
N LYS A 8 -14.27 -26.44 -2.61
CA LYS A 8 -14.48 -27.79 -2.08
C LYS A 8 -13.19 -28.38 -1.51
N ASP A 9 -12.06 -28.18 -2.21
CA ASP A 9 -10.75 -28.64 -1.76
C ASP A 9 -10.28 -27.85 -0.54
N ALA A 10 -10.52 -26.54 -0.52
CA ALA A 10 -10.24 -25.68 0.63
C ALA A 10 -11.06 -26.08 1.88
N ALA A 11 -12.33 -26.44 1.68
CA ALA A 11 -13.18 -26.94 2.77
C ALA A 11 -12.66 -28.29 3.29
N LYS A 12 -12.28 -29.20 2.38
CA LYS A 12 -11.71 -30.50 2.72
C LYS A 12 -10.38 -30.37 3.49
N SER A 13 -9.48 -29.48 3.07
CA SER A 13 -8.21 -29.24 3.78
C SER A 13 -8.40 -28.64 5.16
N ALA A 14 -9.46 -27.85 5.34
CA ALA A 14 -9.83 -27.26 6.64
C ALA A 14 -10.72 -28.19 7.50
N GLY A 15 -11.06 -29.40 7.01
CA GLY A 15 -11.88 -30.37 7.76
C GLY A 15 -13.34 -29.95 7.96
N ILE A 16 -13.88 -29.04 7.14
CA ILE A 16 -15.24 -28.52 7.27
C ILE A 16 -16.07 -28.78 6.01
N SER A 17 -17.40 -28.71 6.13
CA SER A 17 -18.27 -28.81 4.96
C SER A 17 -18.13 -27.57 4.06
N PRO A 18 -18.28 -27.71 2.73
CA PRO A 18 -18.25 -26.57 1.80
C PRO A 18 -19.30 -25.50 2.13
N GLU A 19 -20.45 -25.90 2.65
CA GLU A 19 -21.52 -24.99 3.09
C GLU A 19 -21.11 -24.17 4.32
N THR A 20 -20.48 -24.82 5.30
CA THR A 20 -19.90 -24.14 6.46
C THR A 20 -18.85 -23.14 6.02
N LEU A 21 -17.88 -23.54 5.17
CA LEU A 21 -16.88 -22.62 4.65
C LEU A 21 -17.51 -21.41 3.94
N ARG A 22 -18.53 -21.64 3.10
CA ARG A 22 -19.24 -20.57 2.38
C ARG A 22 -19.98 -19.63 3.33
N ARG A 23 -20.61 -20.15 4.38
CA ARG A 23 -21.28 -19.36 5.42
C ARG A 23 -20.27 -18.50 6.18
N TYR A 24 -19.16 -19.09 6.63
CA TYR A 24 -18.09 -18.36 7.32
C TYR A 24 -17.47 -17.28 6.43
N GLN A 25 -17.22 -17.58 5.16
CA GLN A 25 -16.72 -16.62 4.19
C GLN A 25 -17.69 -15.44 4.02
N LYS A 26 -18.99 -15.69 3.91
CA LYS A 26 -20.00 -14.63 3.74
C LYS A 26 -20.17 -13.78 5.00
N GLN A 27 -20.00 -14.36 6.18
CA GLN A 27 -20.21 -13.68 7.47
C GLN A 27 -18.98 -12.88 7.94
N ASN A 28 -17.77 -13.38 7.67
CA ASN A 28 -16.56 -12.85 8.30
C ASN A 28 -15.61 -12.15 7.31
N THR A 29 -15.92 -12.14 6.02
CA THR A 29 -14.99 -11.64 5.00
C THR A 29 -15.74 -10.92 3.89
N LYS A 30 -15.16 -9.81 3.39
CA LYS A 30 -15.57 -9.25 2.11
C LYS A 30 -14.84 -10.02 1.01
N SER A 31 -15.57 -10.69 0.15
CA SER A 31 -14.99 -11.43 -0.96
C SER A 31 -15.73 -11.11 -2.26
N ARG A 32 -14.99 -11.06 -3.37
CA ARG A 32 -15.54 -10.85 -4.71
C ARG A 32 -15.19 -12.04 -5.60
N ARG A 33 -16.06 -12.31 -6.58
CA ARG A 33 -15.82 -13.34 -7.58
C ARG A 33 -15.28 -12.71 -8.85
N GLU A 34 -14.06 -13.06 -9.23
CA GLU A 34 -13.39 -12.55 -10.44
C GLU A 34 -12.82 -13.70 -11.26
N GLY A 35 -13.14 -13.74 -12.56
CA GLY A 35 -12.61 -14.77 -13.46
C GLY A 35 -12.86 -16.21 -12.99
N GLY A 36 -13.96 -16.45 -12.28
CA GLY A 36 -14.29 -17.76 -11.70
C GLY A 36 -13.60 -18.09 -10.36
N ARG A 37 -12.83 -17.16 -9.77
CA ARG A 37 -12.13 -17.33 -8.49
C ARG A 37 -12.74 -16.44 -7.41
N TRP A 38 -12.68 -16.91 -6.16
CA TRP A 38 -13.00 -16.08 -5.00
C TRP A 38 -11.75 -15.34 -4.56
N VAL A 39 -11.85 -14.01 -4.50
CA VAL A 39 -10.79 -13.11 -4.01
C VAL A 39 -11.27 -12.50 -2.71
N ILE A 40 -10.48 -12.66 -1.64
CA ILE A 40 -10.72 -11.94 -0.39
C ILE A 40 -10.30 -10.50 -0.60
N VAL A 41 -11.20 -9.57 -0.31
CA VAL A 41 -10.98 -8.13 -0.39
C VAL A 41 -10.80 -7.61 1.03
N ASP A 42 -9.62 -7.09 1.32
CA ASP A 42 -9.37 -6.34 2.55
C ASP A 42 -9.45 -4.85 2.22
N ASP A 43 -10.55 -4.20 2.57
CA ASP A 43 -10.77 -2.77 2.36
C ASP A 43 -10.41 -1.93 3.59
N ARG A 44 -9.84 -2.55 4.63
CA ARG A 44 -9.42 -1.82 5.82
C ARG A 44 -8.36 -0.79 5.44
N PRO A 45 -8.47 0.44 5.95
CA PRO A 45 -7.44 1.44 5.78
C PRO A 45 -6.10 0.97 6.34
N VAL A 46 -5.03 1.44 5.71
CA VAL A 46 -3.66 1.22 6.15
C VAL A 46 -3.00 2.55 6.45
N THR A 47 -2.19 2.59 7.50
CA THR A 47 -1.35 3.76 7.81
C THR A 47 0.01 3.56 7.18
N VAL A 48 0.48 4.59 6.49
CA VAL A 48 1.68 4.55 5.65
C VAL A 48 2.47 5.84 5.84
N LEU A 49 3.79 5.70 5.87
CA LEU A 49 4.71 6.83 5.94
C LEU A 49 4.89 7.44 4.55
N MET A 50 4.64 8.74 4.43
CA MET A 50 4.65 9.48 3.18
C MET A 50 5.53 10.73 3.29
N ALA A 51 6.38 10.96 2.28
CA ALA A 51 7.05 12.25 2.10
C ALA A 51 6.09 13.27 1.50
N THR A 52 5.71 14.27 2.29
CA THR A 52 4.75 15.31 1.89
C THR A 52 5.09 16.64 2.53
N ARG A 53 5.01 17.72 1.73
CA ARG A 53 5.23 19.11 2.20
C ARG A 53 6.56 19.27 2.97
N GLY A 54 7.59 18.58 2.51
CA GLY A 54 8.94 18.59 3.06
C GLY A 54 9.11 17.95 4.43
N LYS A 55 8.27 16.98 4.77
CA LYS A 55 8.35 16.18 6.01
C LYS A 55 7.87 14.76 5.74
N LEU A 56 8.23 13.82 6.60
CA LEU A 56 7.57 12.53 6.68
C LEU A 56 6.32 12.63 7.55
N ARG A 57 5.23 11.97 7.12
CA ARG A 57 3.97 11.92 7.85
C ARG A 57 3.31 10.56 7.71
N ASP A 58 2.76 10.08 8.81
CA ASP A 58 1.80 8.99 8.80
C ASP A 58 0.48 9.47 8.20
N VAL A 59 0.03 8.78 7.15
CA VAL A 59 -1.24 9.04 6.49
C VAL A 59 -2.03 7.74 6.45
N THR A 60 -3.28 7.78 6.92
CA THR A 60 -4.19 6.64 6.86
C THR A 60 -4.98 6.68 5.55
N VAL A 61 -4.78 5.67 4.72
CA VAL A 61 -5.24 5.64 3.32
C VAL A 61 -6.01 4.35 3.05
N SER A 62 -6.81 4.33 1.99
CA SER A 62 -7.38 3.06 1.52
C SER A 62 -6.27 2.14 0.99
N ARG A 63 -6.46 0.82 1.10
CA ARG A 63 -5.42 -0.16 0.74
C ARG A 63 -4.97 -0.05 -0.73
N ASP A 64 -5.86 0.31 -1.63
CA ASP A 64 -5.57 0.56 -3.04
C ASP A 64 -4.61 1.74 -3.24
N ALA A 65 -4.78 2.81 -2.47
CA ALA A 65 -3.95 4.01 -2.55
C ALA A 65 -2.52 3.78 -2.02
N ALA A 66 -2.30 2.76 -1.18
CA ALA A 66 -0.96 2.43 -0.65
C ALA A 66 0.06 2.06 -1.75
N SER A 67 -0.41 1.55 -2.89
CA SER A 67 0.46 1.24 -4.03
C SER A 67 1.09 2.49 -4.64
N ASP A 68 0.40 3.62 -4.63
CA ASP A 68 0.91 4.89 -5.15
C ASP A 68 2.07 5.43 -4.31
N ILE A 69 2.00 5.23 -2.98
CA ILE A 69 3.08 5.58 -2.05
C ILE A 69 4.31 4.71 -2.30
N GLY A 70 4.13 3.40 -2.54
CA GLY A 70 5.24 2.52 -2.91
C GLY A 70 5.96 3.00 -4.17
N ARG A 71 5.21 3.41 -5.20
CA ARG A 71 5.81 3.98 -6.43
C ARG A 71 6.54 5.30 -6.16
N HIS A 72 5.99 6.14 -5.28
CA HIS A 72 6.62 7.40 -4.89
C HIS A 72 7.95 7.16 -4.17
N TRP A 73 8.01 6.20 -3.24
CA TRP A 73 9.25 5.80 -2.57
C TRP A 73 10.31 5.31 -3.55
N VAL A 74 9.92 4.46 -4.52
CA VAL A 74 10.84 4.01 -5.58
C VAL A 74 11.38 5.19 -6.39
N ALA A 75 10.55 6.18 -6.71
CA ALA A 75 10.98 7.37 -7.42
C ALA A 75 11.93 8.25 -6.60
N ILE A 76 11.67 8.42 -5.30
CA ILE A 76 12.57 9.13 -4.37
C ILE A 76 13.92 8.43 -4.33
N ASN A 77 13.95 7.12 -4.10
CA ASN A 77 15.21 6.37 -4.02
C ASN A 77 16.02 6.49 -5.31
N LYS A 78 15.36 6.29 -6.47
CA LYS A 78 16.02 6.48 -7.77
C LYS A 78 16.61 7.88 -7.92
N PHE A 79 15.87 8.92 -7.52
CA PHE A 79 16.37 10.29 -7.54
C PHE A 79 17.57 10.49 -6.59
N LEU A 80 17.52 9.96 -5.36
CA LEU A 80 18.61 10.11 -4.40
C LEU A 80 19.88 9.41 -4.89
N ASP A 81 19.74 8.22 -5.48
CA ASP A 81 20.81 7.40 -6.03
C ASP A 81 21.44 8.01 -7.30
N SER A 82 20.61 8.44 -8.27
CA SER A 82 21.08 8.91 -9.58
C SER A 82 21.29 10.42 -9.65
N ASN A 83 20.74 11.17 -8.70
CA ASN A 83 20.59 12.63 -8.76
C ASN A 83 19.78 13.15 -9.95
N ASP A 84 19.00 12.30 -10.62
CA ASP A 84 18.15 12.70 -11.75
C ASP A 84 16.72 13.05 -11.30
N PRO A 85 16.30 14.33 -11.36
CA PRO A 85 14.97 14.76 -10.95
C PRO A 85 13.85 14.25 -11.89
N SER A 86 14.18 13.72 -13.07
CA SER A 86 13.18 13.16 -14.00
C SER A 86 12.35 12.04 -13.38
N HIS A 87 12.92 11.29 -12.43
CA HIS A 87 12.23 10.24 -11.68
C HIS A 87 11.06 10.76 -10.84
N LEU A 88 11.08 12.04 -10.44
CA LEU A 88 10.05 12.67 -9.62
C LEU A 88 8.93 13.32 -10.45
N ALA A 89 9.16 13.56 -11.74
CA ALA A 89 8.21 14.23 -12.62
C ALA A 89 6.79 13.62 -12.61
N PRO A 90 6.61 12.29 -12.58
CA PRO A 90 5.28 11.68 -12.52
C PRO A 90 4.46 12.06 -11.28
N PHE A 91 5.10 12.54 -10.22
CA PHE A 91 4.44 12.85 -8.94
C PHE A 91 4.19 14.35 -8.74
N VAL A 92 4.62 15.21 -9.67
CA VAL A 92 4.40 16.65 -9.60
C VAL A 92 2.92 16.96 -9.73
N GLY A 93 2.36 17.69 -8.75
CA GLY A 93 0.94 18.03 -8.72
C GLY A 93 0.01 16.88 -8.33
N LEU A 94 0.56 15.67 -8.15
CA LEU A 94 -0.19 14.53 -7.65
C LEU A 94 -0.20 14.50 -6.13
N GLY A 95 -1.15 13.74 -5.60
CA GLY A 95 -1.27 13.50 -4.18
C GLY A 95 -2.25 12.38 -3.93
N LEU A 96 -2.38 12.06 -2.66
CA LEU A 96 -3.21 10.97 -2.20
C LEU A 96 -4.27 11.52 -1.24
N ARG A 97 -5.49 11.01 -1.32
CA ARG A 97 -6.56 11.35 -0.37
C ARG A 97 -6.59 10.37 0.78
N ASP A 98 -6.57 10.88 2.00
CA ASP A 98 -6.77 10.04 3.19
C ASP A 98 -8.22 9.55 3.31
N THR A 99 -8.48 8.69 4.28
CA THR A 99 -9.83 8.17 4.56
C THR A 99 -10.86 9.23 4.94
N ARG A 100 -10.42 10.46 5.26
CA ARG A 100 -11.27 11.62 5.55
C ARG A 100 -11.43 12.53 4.33
N GLY A 101 -10.90 12.13 3.17
CA GLY A 101 -10.98 12.85 1.90
C GLY A 101 -9.96 13.99 1.74
N LYS A 102 -9.06 14.21 2.72
CA LYS A 102 -8.06 15.27 2.67
C LYS A 102 -6.92 14.88 1.74
N LEU A 103 -6.54 15.81 0.85
CA LEU A 103 -5.44 15.61 -0.09
C LEU A 103 -4.08 15.89 0.56
N TRP A 104 -3.19 14.91 0.43
CA TRP A 104 -1.79 14.95 0.81
C TRP A 104 -0.93 14.92 -0.46
N PRO A 105 -0.32 16.04 -0.88
CA PRO A 105 0.49 16.08 -2.10
C PRO A 105 1.77 15.27 -1.91
N PHE A 106 2.21 14.58 -2.96
CA PHE A 106 3.52 13.94 -2.96
C PHE A 106 4.64 14.99 -2.92
N GLU A 107 5.69 14.74 -2.17
CA GLU A 107 6.90 15.56 -2.24
C GLU A 107 7.69 15.21 -3.51
N ALA A 108 7.80 16.16 -4.44
CA ALA A 108 8.51 15.98 -5.70
C ALA A 108 9.62 17.03 -5.89
N ARG A 109 9.93 17.86 -4.88
CA ARG A 109 10.96 18.89 -4.98
C ARG A 109 12.34 18.30 -4.65
N PRO A 110 13.29 18.27 -5.60
CA PRO A 110 14.61 17.66 -5.42
C PRO A 110 15.36 18.18 -4.17
N ASN A 111 15.43 19.50 -4.01
CA ASN A 111 16.16 20.14 -2.90
C ASN A 111 15.58 19.77 -1.53
N VAL A 112 14.27 19.56 -1.46
CA VAL A 112 13.58 19.22 -0.21
C VAL A 112 13.85 17.77 0.16
N LEU A 113 13.79 16.86 -0.82
CA LEU A 113 14.13 15.45 -0.62
C LEU A 113 15.60 15.28 -0.23
N ARG A 114 16.54 15.95 -0.89
CA ARG A 114 17.96 15.95 -0.49
C ARG A 114 18.16 16.43 0.94
N LYS A 115 17.42 17.46 1.36
CA LYS A 115 17.48 17.96 2.74
C LYS A 115 16.97 16.93 3.75
N LEU A 116 15.86 16.26 3.44
CA LEU A 116 15.31 15.19 4.29
C LEU A 116 16.29 14.00 4.39
N ASP A 117 16.89 13.61 3.27
CA ASP A 117 17.91 12.56 3.22
C ASP A 117 19.14 12.91 4.06
N SER A 118 19.65 14.14 3.90
CA SER A 118 20.79 14.64 4.69
C SER A 118 20.51 14.72 6.19
N ALA A 119 19.23 14.88 6.57
CA ALA A 119 18.78 14.86 7.95
C ALA A 119 18.60 13.43 8.51
N GLY A 120 18.79 12.40 7.68
CA GLY A 120 18.62 11.00 8.07
C GLY A 120 17.17 10.52 8.13
N GLU A 121 16.21 11.32 7.64
CA GLU A 121 14.78 11.03 7.74
C GLU A 121 14.37 9.79 6.92
N PHE A 122 15.10 9.47 5.85
CA PHE A 122 14.82 8.31 4.99
C PHE A 122 15.52 7.01 5.44
N SER A 123 16.06 6.95 6.66
CA SER A 123 16.73 5.74 7.14
C SER A 123 15.77 4.53 7.10
N PHE A 124 16.19 3.50 6.36
CA PHE A 124 15.37 2.36 5.92
C PHE A 124 14.69 1.57 7.07
N VAL A 125 15.21 1.67 8.29
CA VAL A 125 14.73 0.95 9.47
C VAL A 125 13.36 1.45 9.94
N ASP A 126 13.03 2.73 9.71
CA ASP A 126 11.77 3.30 10.19
C ASP A 126 10.58 3.01 9.25
N ILE A 127 10.84 2.92 7.94
CA ILE A 127 9.80 2.67 6.93
C ILE A 127 9.19 1.26 7.10
N TYR A 128 9.99 0.26 7.48
CA TYR A 128 9.51 -1.12 7.68
C TYR A 128 9.00 -1.39 9.11
N ARG A 129 9.53 -0.72 10.14
CA ARG A 129 9.09 -0.94 11.54
C ARG A 129 7.63 -0.55 11.78
N GLN A 130 7.14 0.50 11.13
CA GLN A 130 5.76 0.98 11.34
C GLN A 130 4.70 0.15 10.61
N THR A 131 5.05 -0.54 9.52
CA THR A 131 4.08 -1.36 8.76
C THR A 131 3.93 -2.80 9.26
N ALA A 132 4.86 -3.30 10.08
CA ALA A 132 4.91 -4.69 10.53
C ALA A 132 4.40 -4.94 11.96
N GLN A 133 3.99 -3.89 12.69
CA GLN A 133 3.55 -3.98 14.10
C GLN A 133 2.04 -3.78 14.33
N GLN A 134 1.19 -3.98 13.32
CA GLN A 134 -0.28 -3.95 13.48
C GLN A 134 -0.94 -5.24 13.01
#